data_AF-A0A6P7F3T4-F1
#
_entry.id   AF-A0A6P7F3T4-F1
#
_cell.length_a   1.000
_cell.length_b   1.000
_cell.length_c   1.000
_cell.angle_alpha   90.00
_cell.angle_beta   90.00
_cell.angle_gamma   90.00
#
_symmetry.space_group_name_H-M   'P 1'
#
loop_
_entity.id
_entity.type
_entity.pdbx_description
1 polymer ?
#
loop_
_entity_poly.entity_id
_entity_poly.type
_entity_poly.pdbx_seq_one_letter_code
_entity_poly.pdbx_strand_id
1 'polypeptide(L)'
;MKTVCFIFAALAVALVKGDEISDCKCNSLREPRKDPDGIVRCHAKRVFLLPVECNLPIYPDCTCSEPATAKTLTPDHETNRTEYSCTKYGHGKLIKKWPCENEDEWNKFYEEYPNLKPLTTATV
;
A
#
# COMPACT_ATOMS: atom_id res chain seq x y z
N MET A 1 -53.16 -15.59 30.87
CA MET A 1 -52.18 -16.12 29.89
C MET A 1 -51.92 -15.08 28.78
N LYS A 2 -51.27 -13.95 29.08
CA LYS A 2 -51.00 -12.87 28.09
C LYS A 2 -49.80 -12.00 28.51
N THR A 3 -48.62 -12.58 28.75
CA THR A 3 -47.45 -11.76 29.11
C THR A 3 -46.10 -12.43 28.86
N VAL A 4 -45.97 -13.20 27.79
CA VAL A 4 -44.68 -13.84 27.44
C VAL A 4 -44.47 -13.76 25.94
N CYS A 5 -44.17 -12.56 25.41
CA CYS A 5 -43.72 -12.42 24.02
C CYS A 5 -42.86 -11.17 23.71
N PHE A 6 -42.76 -10.19 24.60
CA PHE A 6 -42.14 -8.90 24.24
C PHE A 6 -40.68 -8.70 24.65
N ILE A 7 -40.02 -9.68 25.29
CA ILE A 7 -38.67 -9.48 25.86
C ILE A 7 -37.53 -9.93 24.91
N PHE A 8 -37.81 -10.69 23.86
CA PHE A 8 -36.74 -11.23 22.99
C PHE A 8 -36.37 -10.37 21.76
N ALA A 9 -37.10 -9.29 21.46
CA ALA A 9 -36.84 -8.48 20.27
C ALA A 9 -35.77 -7.39 20.46
N ALA A 10 -35.35 -7.09 21.69
CA ALA A 10 -34.39 -6.01 21.98
C ALA A 10 -32.91 -6.45 21.94
N LEU A 11 -32.62 -7.75 21.79
CA LEU A 11 -31.26 -8.30 21.95
C LEU A 11 -30.55 -8.68 20.64
N ALA A 12 -31.09 -8.30 19.48
CA ALA A 12 -30.55 -8.71 18.17
C ALA A 12 -29.85 -7.60 17.36
N VAL A 13 -29.74 -6.37 17.88
CA VAL A 13 -29.17 -5.22 17.13
C VAL A 13 -27.71 -4.92 17.49
N ALA A 14 -27.12 -5.62 18.47
CA ALA A 14 -25.82 -5.22 19.04
C ALA A 14 -24.57 -5.86 18.40
N LEU A 15 -24.68 -6.77 17.43
CA LEU A 15 -23.54 -7.63 17.02
C LEU A 15 -23.14 -7.58 15.54
N VAL A 16 -23.51 -6.52 14.82
CA VAL A 16 -22.98 -6.26 13.47
C VAL A 16 -22.14 -4.98 13.46
N LYS A 17 -21.22 -4.87 14.42
CA LYS A 17 -19.98 -4.14 14.15
C LYS A 17 -18.99 -5.19 13.73
N GLY A 18 -18.97 -5.49 12.43
CA GLY A 18 -17.82 -6.18 11.83
C GLY A 18 -16.56 -5.49 12.35
N ASP A 19 -15.57 -6.28 12.73
CA ASP A 19 -14.36 -5.78 13.36
C ASP A 19 -13.63 -4.90 12.34
N GLU A 20 -13.94 -3.59 12.33
CA GLU A 20 -13.41 -2.61 11.36
C GLU A 20 -11.88 -2.62 11.32
N ILE A 21 -11.24 -3.10 12.39
CA ILE A 21 -9.79 -3.29 12.49
C ILE A 21 -9.32 -4.49 11.66
N SER A 22 -10.07 -5.60 11.65
CA SER A 22 -9.71 -6.79 10.87
C SER A 22 -9.84 -6.58 9.36
N ASP A 23 -10.74 -5.70 8.94
CA ASP A 23 -10.98 -5.38 7.52
C ASP A 23 -9.96 -4.35 6.96
N CYS A 24 -9.17 -3.74 7.83
CA CYS A 24 -8.16 -2.75 7.44
C CYS A 24 -6.81 -3.42 7.12
N LYS A 25 -6.50 -3.59 5.82
CA LYS A 25 -5.20 -4.08 5.38
C LYS A 25 -4.20 -2.94 5.25
N CYS A 26 -3.07 -3.08 5.95
CA CYS A 26 -1.96 -2.14 5.93
C CYS A 26 -0.70 -2.79 5.34
N ASN A 27 0.21 -1.97 4.83
CA ASN A 27 1.53 -2.47 4.44
C ASN A 27 2.35 -2.95 5.64
N SER A 28 3.44 -3.67 5.40
CA SER A 28 4.25 -4.31 6.45
C SER A 28 4.78 -3.35 7.52
N LEU A 29 5.01 -2.08 7.15
CA LEU A 29 5.53 -1.01 8.01
C LEU A 29 4.44 -0.33 8.86
N ARG A 30 3.17 -0.65 8.63
CA ARG A 30 2.01 -0.04 9.28
C ARG A 30 1.13 -1.08 9.96
N GLU A 31 0.30 -0.63 10.87
CA GLU A 31 -0.71 -1.45 11.55
C GLU A 31 -2.04 -0.69 11.66
N PRO A 32 -3.17 -1.41 11.60
CA PRO A 32 -4.48 -0.79 11.72
C PRO A 32 -4.68 -0.31 13.16
N ARG A 33 -5.08 0.95 13.33
CA ARG A 33 -5.49 1.51 14.61
C ARG A 33 -6.71 2.41 14.42
N LYS A 34 -7.53 2.52 15.47
CA LYS A 34 -8.70 3.40 15.49
C LYS A 34 -8.29 4.78 16.00
N ASP A 35 -8.49 5.78 15.16
CA ASP A 35 -8.22 7.18 15.49
C ASP A 35 -9.29 7.75 16.44
N PRO A 36 -9.05 8.91 17.08
CA PRO A 36 -10.02 9.56 17.96
C PRO A 36 -11.33 9.97 17.25
N ASP A 37 -11.29 10.13 15.93
CA ASP A 37 -12.47 10.38 15.08
C ASP A 37 -13.31 9.11 14.84
N GLY A 38 -12.88 7.96 15.36
CA GLY A 38 -13.54 6.68 15.20
C GLY A 38 -13.24 5.97 13.88
N ILE A 39 -12.34 6.52 13.05
CA ILE A 39 -11.96 5.93 11.76
C ILE A 39 -10.75 5.00 11.96
N VAL A 40 -10.77 3.82 11.34
CA VAL A 40 -9.60 2.94 11.34
C VAL A 40 -8.66 3.38 10.21
N ARG A 41 -7.40 3.62 10.55
CA ARG A 41 -6.34 4.00 9.62
C ARG A 41 -5.08 3.15 9.84
N CYS A 42 -4.16 3.18 8.87
CA CYS A 42 -2.88 2.49 8.93
C CYS A 42 -1.78 3.40 9.51
N HIS A 43 -1.37 3.13 10.75
CA HIS A 43 -0.34 3.88 11.46
C HIS A 43 1.04 3.24 11.31
N ALA A 44 2.08 4.04 11.16
CA ALA A 44 3.43 3.50 11.06
C ALA A 44 3.90 2.91 12.40
N LYS A 45 4.49 1.70 12.35
CA LYS A 45 4.89 0.94 13.54
C LYS A 45 6.07 1.53 14.31
N ARG A 46 7.00 2.17 13.59
CA ARG A 46 8.31 2.58 14.14
C ARG A 46 8.73 4.00 13.80
N VAL A 47 7.93 4.72 13.02
CA VAL A 47 8.24 6.07 12.55
C VAL A 47 7.03 6.97 12.73
N PHE A 48 7.27 8.26 12.97
CA PHE A 48 6.22 9.28 13.07
C PHE A 48 5.78 9.71 11.66
N LEU A 49 5.15 8.78 10.94
CA LEU A 49 4.49 9.08 9.68
C LEU A 49 2.99 9.26 9.92
N LEU A 50 2.39 10.17 9.14
CA LEU A 50 0.96 10.39 9.19
C LEU A 50 0.19 9.08 8.92
N PRO A 51 -0.95 8.87 9.61
CA PRO A 51 -1.84 7.77 9.31
C PRO A 51 -2.32 7.86 7.86
N VAL A 52 -2.50 6.71 7.21
CA VAL A 52 -3.04 6.64 5.85
C VAL A 52 -4.27 5.76 5.84
N GLU A 53 -5.07 5.85 4.78
CA GLU A 53 -6.27 5.03 4.61
C GLU A 53 -5.93 3.53 4.54
N CYS A 54 -6.89 2.71 4.93
CA CYS A 54 -6.81 1.26 4.82
C CYS A 54 -6.89 0.81 3.36
N ASN A 55 -6.40 -0.39 3.06
CA ASN A 55 -6.57 -1.05 1.76
C ASN A 55 -5.99 -0.25 0.57
N LEU A 56 -5.03 0.64 0.84
CA LEU A 56 -4.28 1.31 -0.21
C LEU A 56 -3.48 0.27 -1.01
N PRO A 57 -3.41 0.40 -2.35
CA PRO A 57 -2.58 -0.45 -3.18
C PRO A 57 -1.14 -0.46 -2.67
N ILE A 58 -0.61 -1.65 -2.40
CA ILE A 58 0.75 -1.82 -1.91
C ILE A 58 1.62 -2.11 -3.12
N TYR A 59 2.47 -1.14 -3.47
CA TYR A 59 3.46 -1.32 -4.52
C TYR A 59 4.38 -2.51 -4.21
N PRO A 60 4.68 -3.36 -5.20
CA PRO A 60 5.69 -4.40 -5.07
C PRO A 60 7.03 -3.82 -4.62
N ASP A 61 7.78 -4.55 -3.81
CA ASP A 61 9.15 -4.16 -3.48
C ASP A 61 10.06 -4.44 -4.68
N CYS A 62 10.93 -3.50 -5.05
CA CYS A 62 11.89 -3.71 -6.13
C CYS A 62 12.90 -4.82 -5.78
N THR A 63 13.05 -5.83 -6.64
CA THR A 63 14.07 -6.89 -6.50
C THR A 63 15.36 -6.48 -7.23
N CYS A 64 16.49 -6.61 -6.52
CA CYS A 64 17.82 -6.26 -7.00
C CYS A 64 18.79 -7.43 -6.76
N SER A 65 19.41 -7.96 -7.81
CA SER A 65 20.40 -9.06 -7.73
C SER A 65 21.68 -8.66 -7.01
N GLU A 66 22.05 -7.38 -7.12
CA GLU A 66 23.16 -6.79 -6.39
C GLU A 66 22.66 -5.93 -5.22
N PRO A 67 23.46 -5.80 -4.14
CA PRO A 67 23.15 -4.87 -3.05
C PRO A 67 22.99 -3.43 -3.56
N ALA A 68 21.75 -2.96 -3.57
CA ALA A 68 21.40 -1.58 -3.89
C ALA A 68 21.45 -0.72 -2.63
N THR A 69 21.91 0.52 -2.76
CA THR A 69 21.86 1.53 -1.70
C THR A 69 20.45 2.10 -1.55
N ALA A 70 19.73 2.25 -2.67
CA ALA A 70 18.35 2.71 -2.66
C ALA A 70 17.54 2.05 -3.79
N LYS A 71 16.23 1.97 -3.56
CA LYS A 71 15.22 1.59 -4.55
C LYS A 71 14.44 2.86 -4.87
N THR A 72 14.59 3.39 -6.08
CA THR A 72 14.08 4.71 -6.45
C THR A 72 13.13 4.59 -7.62
N LEU A 73 11.97 5.24 -7.47
CA LEU A 73 11.08 5.50 -8.57
C LEU A 73 11.68 6.63 -9.40
N THR A 74 12.10 6.35 -10.62
CA THR A 74 12.74 7.37 -11.46
C THR A 74 11.99 7.50 -12.78
N PRO A 75 11.73 8.73 -13.25
CA PRO A 75 11.34 8.94 -14.63
C PRO A 75 12.47 8.46 -15.54
N ASP A 76 12.17 7.52 -16.42
CA ASP A 76 12.95 7.24 -17.60
C ASP A 76 12.50 8.20 -18.70
N HIS A 77 13.40 9.11 -19.07
CA HIS A 77 13.16 10.13 -20.08
C HIS A 77 13.23 9.58 -21.51
N GLU A 78 13.84 8.42 -21.74
CA GLU A 78 13.86 7.79 -23.07
C GLU A 78 12.56 7.07 -23.34
N THR A 79 12.02 6.37 -22.34
CA THR A 79 10.77 5.64 -22.49
C THR A 79 9.54 6.39 -22.01
N ASN A 80 9.71 7.61 -21.46
CA ASN A 80 8.66 8.41 -20.81
C ASN A 80 7.85 7.60 -19.79
N ARG A 81 8.49 6.62 -19.15
CA ARG A 81 7.88 5.77 -18.12
C ARG A 81 8.50 6.13 -16.78
N THR A 82 7.73 6.04 -15.71
CA THR A 82 8.32 6.08 -14.38
C THR A 82 8.63 4.66 -13.95
N GLU A 83 9.91 4.30 -13.90
CA GLU A 83 10.34 2.94 -13.60
C GLU A 83 10.97 2.88 -12.20
N TYR A 84 10.62 1.84 -11.45
CA TYR A 84 11.34 1.52 -10.23
C TYR A 84 12.72 0.99 -10.62
N SER A 85 13.75 1.47 -9.93
CA SER A 85 15.14 1.13 -10.23
C SER A 85 15.94 0.87 -8.97
N CYS A 86 16.86 -0.07 -9.09
CA CYS A 86 17.90 -0.31 -8.12
C CYS A 86 19.04 0.69 -8.36
N THR A 87 19.45 1.41 -7.31
CA THR A 87 20.56 2.36 -7.38
C THR A 87 21.62 2.03 -6.35
N LYS A 88 22.88 2.10 -6.77
CA LYS A 88 24.06 1.90 -5.92
C LYS A 88 24.87 3.19 -5.90
N TYR A 89 25.06 3.72 -4.70
CA TYR A 89 25.90 4.88 -4.46
C TYR A 89 27.18 4.46 -3.75
N GLY A 90 28.29 5.12 -4.09
CA GLY A 90 29.60 4.92 -3.49
C GLY A 90 30.30 6.27 -3.38
N HIS A 91 30.80 6.61 -2.18
CA HIS A 91 31.42 7.91 -1.90
C HIS A 91 30.55 9.11 -2.35
N GLY A 92 29.24 9.03 -2.13
CA GLY A 92 28.29 10.08 -2.49
C GLY A 92 28.01 10.22 -3.98
N LYS A 93 28.54 9.33 -4.84
CA LYS A 93 28.31 9.35 -6.29
C LYS A 93 27.48 8.13 -6.72
N LEU A 94 26.66 8.31 -7.75
CA LEU A 94 25.94 7.22 -8.39
C LEU A 94 26.96 6.32 -9.09
N ILE A 95 27.05 5.06 -8.68
CA ILE A 95 27.93 4.05 -9.27
C ILE A 95 27.19 3.25 -10.33
N LYS A 96 25.95 2.84 -10.03
CA LYS A 96 25.14 2.01 -10.92
C LYS A 96 23.65 2.30 -10.69
N LYS A 97 22.88 2.32 -11.76
CA LYS A 97 21.41 2.32 -11.76
C LYS A 97 20.96 1.25 -12.75
N TRP A 98 20.02 0.40 -12.36
CA TRP A 98 19.47 -0.67 -13.20
C TRP A 98 18.00 -0.93 -12.85
N PRO A 99 17.20 -1.51 -13.77
CA PRO A 99 15.78 -1.74 -13.54
C PRO A 99 15.54 -2.78 -12.44
N CYS A 100 14.33 -2.77 -11.87
CA CYS A 100 13.90 -3.82 -10.97
C CYS A 100 13.77 -5.15 -11.71
N GLU A 101 14.21 -6.23 -11.08
CA GLU A 101 14.24 -7.56 -11.71
C GLU A 101 12.93 -8.34 -11.54
N ASN A 102 11.99 -7.82 -10.75
CA ASN A 102 10.65 -8.40 -10.56
C ASN A 102 9.59 -7.73 -11.46
N GLU A 103 9.92 -7.55 -12.75
CA GLU A 103 9.03 -6.90 -13.72
C GLU A 103 7.64 -7.57 -13.79
N ASP A 104 7.57 -8.89 -13.66
CA ASP A 104 6.31 -9.64 -13.65
C ASP A 104 5.38 -9.28 -12.49
N GLU A 105 5.92 -9.00 -11.30
CA GLU A 105 5.13 -8.56 -10.15
C GLU A 105 4.58 -7.16 -10.36
N TRP A 106 5.39 -6.28 -10.95
CA TRP A 106 4.99 -4.94 -11.35
C TRP A 106 3.91 -4.96 -12.42
N ASN A 107 4.05 -5.80 -13.43
CA ASN A 107 3.07 -5.95 -14.50
C ASN A 107 1.72 -6.42 -13.93
N LYS A 108 1.71 -7.44 -13.08
CA LYS A 108 0.49 -7.89 -12.38
C LYS A 108 -0.13 -6.79 -11.51
N PHE A 109 0.69 -6.04 -10.79
CA PHE A 109 0.20 -4.91 -9.98
C PHE A 109 -0.48 -3.85 -10.86
N TYR A 110 0.09 -3.52 -12.01
CA TYR A 110 -0.52 -2.55 -12.93
C TYR A 110 -1.72 -3.10 -13.70
N GLU A 111 -1.83 -4.42 -13.89
CA GLU A 111 -3.06 -5.05 -14.39
C GLU A 111 -4.20 -4.93 -13.38
N GLU A 112 -3.91 -5.10 -12.09
CA GLU A 112 -4.88 -4.93 -11.00
C GLU A 112 -5.23 -3.45 -10.75
N TYR A 113 -4.26 -2.54 -10.90
CA TYR A 113 -4.40 -1.10 -10.67
C TYR A 113 -3.95 -0.27 -11.89
N PRO A 114 -4.70 -0.30 -13.00
CA PRO A 114 -4.29 0.32 -14.26
C PRO A 114 -4.15 1.84 -14.18
N ASN A 115 -4.92 2.49 -13.30
CA ASN A 115 -4.82 3.94 -13.05
C ASN A 115 -3.55 4.35 -12.30
N LEU A 116 -2.83 3.41 -11.70
CA LEU A 116 -1.54 3.66 -11.05
C LEU A 116 -0.36 3.39 -11.99
N LYS A 117 -0.62 2.87 -13.19
CA LYS A 117 0.42 2.68 -14.20
C LYS A 117 0.97 4.04 -14.61
N PRO A 118 2.30 4.25 -14.58
CA PRO A 118 2.92 5.48 -15.06
C PRO A 118 2.43 5.81 -16.47
N LEU A 119 1.93 7.04 -16.65
CA LEU A 119 1.50 7.51 -17.97
C LEU A 119 2.72 7.55 -18.89
N THR A 120 2.71 6.72 -19.93
CA THR A 120 3.55 6.94 -21.11
C THR A 120 3.03 8.20 -21.79
N THR A 121 3.70 9.33 -21.66
CA THR A 121 3.44 10.43 -22.60
C THR A 121 3.95 9.96 -23.95
N ALA A 122 3.03 9.48 -24.78
CA ALA A 122 3.29 9.24 -26.19
C ALA A 122 3.82 10.54 -26.79
N THR A 123 5.07 10.49 -27.23
CA THR A 123 5.70 11.56 -28.00
C THR A 123 4.87 11.76 -29.27
N VAL A 124 4.24 12.93 -29.40
CA VAL A 124 3.67 13.42 -30.66
C VAL A 124 4.81 13.91 -31.54
#